data_AF-A0A918UMK8-F1
#
_entry.id   AF-A0A918UMK8-F1
#
_cell.length_a   1.000
_cell.length_b   1.000
_cell.length_c   1.000
_cell.angle_alpha   90.00
_cell.angle_beta   90.00
_cell.angle_gamma   90.00
#
_symmetry.space_group_name_H-M   'P 1'
#
loop_
_entity.id
_entity.type
_entity.pdbx_description
1 polymer ?
#
loop_
_entity_poly.entity_id
_entity_poly.type
_entity_poly.pdbx_seq_one_letter_code
_entity_poly.pdbx_strand_id
1 'polypeptide(L)'
;MDVRKMDNLWKFLSIKNNLPVTIQVDQLIKYTFRLGNMQLSHQFNPKIWQQSTLTLADKDFQERAILKHFHHKKKKFGFQQDLTSTHVQIFFPRAILQLKTHYELEVMQDRSGHFCLVISPFVPKNIYEILDAVNFSSKELWKRNFFSEAIRN
;
A
#
# COMPACT_ATOMS: atom_id res chain seq x y z
N MET A 1 -11.11 13.00 7.48
CA MET A 1 -11.00 12.79 6.02
C MET A 1 -12.41 12.59 5.51
N ASP A 2 -12.76 13.18 4.38
CA ASP A 2 -14.08 12.97 3.75
C ASP A 2 -13.93 11.94 2.62
N VAL A 3 -14.93 11.06 2.46
CA VAL A 3 -15.01 10.09 1.36
C VAL A 3 -14.92 10.82 0.01
N ARG A 4 -15.60 11.96 -0.13
CA ARG A 4 -15.55 12.75 -1.37
C ARG A 4 -14.14 13.26 -1.66
N LYS A 5 -13.43 13.71 -0.61
CA LYS A 5 -12.04 14.15 -0.75
C LYS A 5 -11.15 12.98 -1.20
N MET A 6 -11.31 11.81 -0.60
CA MET A 6 -10.55 10.61 -0.98
C MET A 6 -10.83 10.18 -2.42
N ASP A 7 -12.10 10.15 -2.82
CA ASP A 7 -12.53 9.85 -4.19
C ASP A 7 -11.91 10.82 -5.21
N ASN A 8 -11.90 12.12 -4.90
CA ASN A 8 -11.25 13.13 -5.74
C ASN A 8 -9.75 12.86 -5.93
N LEU A 9 -9.03 12.45 -4.87
CA LEU A 9 -7.60 12.14 -4.97
C LEU A 9 -7.35 10.97 -5.92
N TRP A 10 -8.10 9.87 -5.78
CA TRP A 10 -7.92 8.68 -6.63
C TRP A 10 -8.39 8.90 -8.06
N LYS A 11 -9.51 9.60 -8.27
CA LYS A 11 -9.98 9.98 -9.62
C LYS A 11 -9.00 10.89 -10.32
N PHE A 12 -8.44 11.87 -9.61
CA PHE A 12 -7.42 12.75 -10.18
C PHE A 12 -6.20 11.95 -10.66
N LEU A 13 -5.69 11.02 -9.84
CA LEU A 13 -4.58 10.15 -10.24
C LEU A 13 -4.94 9.25 -11.42
N SER A 14 -6.15 8.69 -11.45
CA SER A 14 -6.65 7.90 -12.57
C SER A 14 -6.60 8.68 -13.88
N ILE A 15 -7.17 9.89 -13.89
CA ILE A 15 -7.24 10.76 -15.07
C ILE A 15 -5.84 11.17 -15.51
N LYS A 16 -5.01 11.69 -14.58
CA LYS A 16 -3.69 12.23 -14.92
C LYS A 16 -2.69 11.19 -15.41
N ASN A 17 -2.86 9.92 -14.99
CA ASN A 17 -1.99 8.84 -15.42
C ASN A 17 -2.59 8.00 -16.56
N ASN A 18 -3.80 8.32 -17.03
CA ASN A 18 -4.56 7.49 -17.94
C ASN A 18 -4.64 6.02 -17.47
N LEU A 19 -4.81 5.82 -16.16
CA LEU A 19 -4.88 4.51 -15.52
C LEU A 19 -6.30 4.27 -14.98
N PRO A 20 -7.04 3.28 -15.51
CA PRO A 20 -8.36 2.95 -15.02
C PRO A 20 -8.36 2.60 -13.53
N VAL A 21 -9.30 3.19 -12.79
CA VAL A 21 -9.55 2.83 -11.39
C VAL A 21 -10.82 2.00 -11.29
N THR A 22 -10.73 0.85 -10.64
CA THR A 22 -11.91 0.06 -10.26
C THR A 22 -12.30 0.44 -8.84
N ILE A 23 -13.58 0.70 -8.61
CA ILE A 23 -14.12 1.07 -7.30
C ILE A 23 -15.12 0.00 -6.86
N GLN A 24 -14.94 -0.52 -5.65
CA GLN A 24 -15.88 -1.42 -4.99
C GLN A 24 -16.36 -0.75 -3.71
N VAL A 25 -17.68 -0.76 -3.48
CA VAL A 25 -18.32 -0.09 -2.36
C VAL A 25 -19.20 -1.10 -1.64
N ASP A 26 -18.68 -1.66 -0.54
CA ASP A 26 -19.41 -2.54 0.37
C ASP A 26 -19.37 -1.94 1.78
N GLN A 27 -19.09 -2.76 2.81
CA GLN A 27 -18.76 -2.26 4.16
C GLN A 27 -17.46 -1.43 4.17
N LEU A 28 -16.59 -1.67 3.19
CA LEU A 28 -15.35 -0.96 2.96
C LEU A 28 -15.37 -0.40 1.53
N ILE A 29 -14.72 0.74 1.33
CA ILE A 29 -14.49 1.32 0.01
C ILE A 29 -13.11 0.89 -0.44
N LYS A 30 -13.03 0.29 -1.64
CA LYS A 30 -11.78 -0.17 -2.24
C LYS A 30 -11.56 0.44 -3.62
N TYR A 31 -10.41 1.08 -3.79
CA TYR A 31 -9.91 1.59 -5.08
C TYR A 31 -8.81 0.65 -5.56
N THR A 32 -8.85 0.24 -6.83
CA THR A 32 -7.84 -0.66 -7.41
C THR A 32 -7.33 -0.12 -8.75
N PHE A 33 -6.01 -0.04 -8.89
CA PHE A 33 -5.30 0.30 -10.12
C PHE A 33 -4.43 -0.87 -10.55
N ARG A 34 -4.22 -1.00 -11.86
CA ARG A 34 -3.31 -2.01 -12.42
C ARG A 34 -2.34 -1.34 -13.39
N LEU A 35 -1.06 -1.65 -13.26
CA LEU A 35 -0.02 -1.25 -14.18
C LEU A 35 0.91 -2.44 -14.46
N GLY A 36 0.80 -3.02 -15.65
CA GLY A 36 1.47 -4.27 -15.99
C GLY A 36 1.13 -5.38 -14.99
N ASN A 37 2.15 -5.94 -14.35
CA ASN A 37 1.99 -6.99 -13.34
C ASN A 37 1.78 -6.46 -11.92
N MET A 38 1.80 -5.14 -11.70
CA MET A 38 1.55 -4.56 -10.38
C MET A 38 0.09 -4.17 -10.21
N GLN A 39 -0.43 -4.42 -9.01
CA GLN A 39 -1.73 -3.97 -8.55
C GLN A 39 -1.55 -3.08 -7.32
N LEU A 40 -2.13 -1.88 -7.39
CA LEU A 40 -2.26 -0.98 -6.26
C LEU A 40 -3.70 -1.03 -5.79
N SER A 41 -3.94 -1.27 -4.51
CA SER A 41 -5.27 -1.14 -3.92
C SER A 41 -5.26 -0.33 -2.65
N HIS A 42 -6.23 0.56 -2.50
CA HIS A 42 -6.46 1.31 -1.28
C HIS A 42 -7.84 0.99 -0.74
N GLN A 43 -7.93 0.55 0.51
CA GLN A 43 -9.14 0.10 1.15
C GLN A 43 -9.34 0.79 2.50
N PHE A 44 -10.55 1.28 2.78
CA PHE A 44 -10.86 1.89 4.08
C PHE A 44 -12.32 1.77 4.47
N ASN A 45 -12.56 1.87 5.78
CA ASN A 45 -13.90 2.02 6.34
C ASN A 45 -14.20 3.53 6.49
N PRO A 46 -15.25 4.08 5.84
CA PRO A 46 -15.63 5.48 5.99
C PRO A 46 -15.90 5.91 7.44
N LYS A 47 -16.29 4.96 8.30
CA LYS A 47 -16.55 5.18 9.72
C LYS A 47 -15.28 5.09 10.58
N ILE A 48 -14.26 4.36 10.13
CA ILE A 48 -13.03 4.07 10.89
C ILE A 48 -11.81 4.19 9.97
N TRP A 49 -11.34 5.42 9.78
CA TRP A 49 -10.20 5.73 8.89
C TRP A 49 -8.87 5.13 9.36
N GLN A 50 -8.75 4.77 10.64
CA GLN A 50 -7.56 4.12 11.19
C GLN A 50 -7.36 2.69 10.66
N GLN A 51 -8.37 2.10 10.02
CA GLN A 51 -8.28 0.81 9.31
C GLN A 51 -7.98 1.00 7.82
N SER A 52 -7.58 2.20 7.40
CA SER A 52 -7.24 2.49 6.01
C SER A 52 -5.92 1.82 5.63
N THR A 53 -5.92 1.05 4.55
CA THR A 53 -4.78 0.23 4.14
C THR A 53 -4.48 0.44 2.67
N LEU A 54 -3.20 0.64 2.37
CA LEU A 54 -2.67 0.65 1.01
C LEU A 54 -1.90 -0.64 0.77
N THR A 55 -2.18 -1.30 -0.34
CA THR A 55 -1.51 -2.53 -0.76
C THR A 55 -0.92 -2.34 -2.15
N LEU A 56 0.38 -2.62 -2.30
CA LEU A 56 1.02 -2.79 -3.60
C LEU A 56 1.44 -4.25 -3.71
N ALA A 57 0.98 -4.96 -4.73
CA ALA A 57 1.33 -6.36 -4.91
C ALA A 57 1.57 -6.69 -6.38
N ASP A 58 2.41 -7.67 -6.63
CA ASP A 58 2.38 -8.38 -7.91
C ASP A 58 1.06 -9.13 -8.06
N LYS A 59 0.52 -9.15 -9.28
CA LYS A 59 -0.73 -9.84 -9.62
C LYS A 59 -0.68 -11.34 -9.29
N ASP A 60 0.51 -11.94 -9.45
CA ASP A 60 0.73 -13.38 -9.28
C ASP A 60 1.27 -13.73 -7.88
N PHE A 61 1.28 -12.77 -6.94
CA PHE A 61 1.70 -13.00 -5.57
C PHE A 61 0.82 -14.04 -4.88
N GLN A 62 1.44 -15.03 -4.24
CA GLN A 62 0.75 -16.11 -3.54
C GLN A 62 0.92 -16.02 -2.03
N GLU A 63 -0.13 -15.60 -1.33
CA GLU A 63 -0.16 -15.51 0.15
C GLU A 63 0.17 -16.84 0.84
N ARG A 64 -0.25 -17.98 0.26
CA ARG A 64 0.03 -19.31 0.83
C ARG A 64 1.48 -19.77 0.65
N ALA A 65 2.25 -19.07 -0.17
CA ALA A 65 3.63 -19.42 -0.51
C ALA A 65 4.63 -18.35 -0.06
N ILE A 66 4.31 -17.55 0.97
CA ILE A 66 5.21 -16.55 1.55
C ILE A 66 6.49 -17.24 2.04
N LEU A 67 7.63 -16.75 1.57
CA LEU A 67 8.97 -17.21 1.96
C LEU A 67 9.66 -16.19 2.86
N LYS A 68 9.55 -14.90 2.53
CA LYS A 68 10.13 -13.81 3.31
C LYS A 68 9.02 -12.88 3.76
N HIS A 69 9.05 -12.49 5.02
CA HIS A 69 8.04 -11.63 5.60
C HIS A 69 8.68 -10.71 6.63
N PHE A 70 8.48 -9.42 6.47
CA PHE A 70 8.82 -8.39 7.44
C PHE A 70 7.53 -7.71 7.88
N HIS A 71 7.33 -7.60 9.19
CA HIS A 71 6.21 -6.88 9.77
C HIS A 71 6.70 -5.88 10.81
N HIS A 72 6.20 -4.65 10.72
CA HIS A 72 6.41 -3.60 11.70
C HIS A 72 5.07 -3.03 12.15
N LYS A 73 4.75 -3.20 13.44
CA LYS A 73 3.56 -2.64 14.06
C LYS A 73 3.95 -1.73 15.22
N LYS A 74 3.38 -0.53 15.26
CA LYS A 74 3.54 0.35 16.43
C LYS A 74 2.72 -0.24 17.59
N LYS A 75 3.34 -0.35 18.75
CA LYS A 75 2.65 -0.81 19.97
C LYS A 75 1.60 0.24 20.35
N LYS A 76 0.32 -0.13 20.30
CA LYS A 76 -0.79 0.71 20.77
C LYS A 76 -1.11 0.29 22.21
N PHE A 77 -1.10 1.24 23.14
CA PHE A 77 -1.47 0.98 24.53
C PHE A 77 -2.92 0.47 24.60
N GLY A 78 -3.17 -0.57 25.40
CA GLY A 78 -4.53 -1.10 25.67
C GLY A 78 -5.07 -2.14 24.68
N PHE A 79 -4.36 -2.48 23.59
CA PHE A 79 -4.77 -3.54 22.68
C PHE A 79 -3.82 -4.74 22.79
N GLN A 80 -4.36 -5.93 23.07
CA GLN A 80 -3.61 -7.18 22.90
C GLN A 80 -3.28 -7.33 21.42
N GLN A 81 -1.99 -7.34 21.10
CA GLN A 81 -1.53 -7.68 19.76
C GLN A 81 -1.64 -9.20 19.62
N ASP A 82 -2.36 -9.68 18.60
CA ASP A 82 -2.20 -11.06 18.15
C ASP A 82 -0.72 -11.23 17.78
N LEU A 83 -0.01 -12.05 18.56
CA LEU A 83 1.39 -12.40 18.34
C LEU A 83 1.48 -13.32 17.12
N THR A 84 1.23 -12.80 15.93
CA THR A 84 1.54 -13.53 14.70
C THR A 84 3.04 -13.46 14.46
N SER A 85 3.71 -14.53 14.88
CA SER A 85 5.06 -14.98 14.53
C SER A 85 6.19 -13.97 14.75
N THR A 86 6.79 -14.09 15.93
CA THR A 86 8.15 -13.67 16.26
C THR A 86 9.14 -14.21 15.21
N HIS A 87 10.02 -13.33 14.71
CA HIS A 87 11.21 -13.62 13.89
C HIS A 87 11.04 -14.20 12.47
N VAL A 88 11.01 -13.34 11.45
CA VAL A 88 11.83 -13.53 10.23
C VAL A 88 12.39 -12.17 9.78
N GLN A 89 13.59 -11.84 10.23
CA GLN A 89 14.33 -10.69 9.70
C GLN A 89 15.09 -11.17 8.46
N ILE A 90 14.48 -11.07 7.28
CA ILE A 90 15.19 -11.16 6.00
C ILE A 90 15.02 -9.83 5.29
N PHE A 91 16.15 -9.28 4.85
CA PHE A 91 16.33 -7.89 4.51
C PHE A 91 15.74 -7.55 3.15
N PHE A 92 14.60 -6.86 3.17
CA PHE A 92 14.10 -6.09 2.04
C PHE A 92 14.99 -4.84 1.83
N PRO A 93 14.93 -4.16 0.68
CA PRO A 93 15.71 -2.94 0.44
C PRO A 93 15.64 -1.99 1.65
N ARG A 94 16.79 -1.61 2.24
CA ARG A 94 16.83 -0.78 3.48
C ARG A 94 15.97 0.46 3.38
N ALA A 95 15.91 1.04 2.18
CA ALA A 95 15.13 2.23 1.89
C ALA A 95 13.65 2.02 2.23
N ILE A 96 13.06 0.86 1.96
CA ILE A 96 11.64 0.62 2.25
C ILE A 96 11.33 0.68 3.76
N LEU A 97 12.33 0.37 4.60
CA LEU A 97 12.21 0.44 6.04
C LEU A 97 12.10 1.88 6.56
N GLN A 98 12.37 2.90 5.73
CA GLN A 98 12.13 4.29 6.10
C GLN A 98 10.63 4.56 6.28
N LEU A 99 9.74 3.84 5.60
CA LEU A 99 8.29 4.00 5.75
C LEU A 99 7.79 3.64 7.16
N LYS A 100 8.54 2.82 7.91
CA LYS A 100 8.16 2.37 9.26
C LYS A 100 8.07 3.51 10.29
N THR A 101 8.73 4.64 10.02
CA THR A 101 8.68 5.81 10.92
C THR A 101 7.27 6.41 10.93
N HIS A 102 6.56 6.35 9.80
CA HIS A 102 5.25 6.94 9.62
C HIS A 102 4.14 5.88 9.72
N TYR A 103 4.37 4.67 9.19
CA TYR A 103 3.35 3.64 9.02
C TYR A 103 3.67 2.33 9.76
N GLU A 104 2.63 1.57 10.09
CA GLU A 104 2.72 0.11 10.22
C GLU A 104 2.95 -0.46 8.80
N LEU A 105 3.88 -1.41 8.69
CA LEU A 105 4.42 -1.88 7.42
C LEU A 105 4.47 -3.40 7.40
N GLU A 106 3.98 -4.01 6.33
CA GLU A 106 4.14 -5.42 6.04
C GLU A 106 4.78 -5.56 4.65
N VAL A 107 5.89 -6.29 4.56
CA VAL A 107 6.57 -6.56 3.29
C VAL A 107 6.73 -8.07 3.17
N MET A 108 6.21 -8.64 2.10
CA MET A 108 6.19 -10.07 1.84
C MET A 108 6.81 -10.36 0.47
N GLN A 109 7.50 -11.50 0.38
CA GLN A 109 7.93 -12.10 -0.88
C GLN A 109 7.53 -13.58 -0.90
N ASP A 110 6.85 -14.01 -1.95
CA ASP A 110 6.53 -15.42 -2.15
C ASP A 110 7.75 -16.23 -2.66
N ARG A 111 7.61 -17.55 -2.74
CA ARG A 111 8.66 -18.45 -3.25
C ARG A 111 9.02 -18.20 -4.73
N SER A 112 8.11 -17.60 -5.49
CA SER A 112 8.30 -17.24 -6.90
C SER A 112 8.97 -15.88 -7.08
N GLY A 113 9.23 -15.16 -5.99
CA GLY A 113 9.91 -13.88 -5.99
C GLY A 113 8.97 -12.67 -6.12
N HIS A 114 7.66 -12.87 -6.14
CA HIS A 114 6.67 -11.80 -6.20
C HIS A 114 6.56 -11.08 -4.86
N PHE A 115 6.37 -9.76 -4.92
CA PHE A 115 6.29 -8.92 -3.74
C PHE A 115 4.86 -8.52 -3.41
N CYS A 116 4.61 -8.33 -2.11
CA CYS A 116 3.44 -7.65 -1.58
C CYS A 116 3.86 -6.71 -0.46
N LEU A 117 3.37 -5.48 -0.51
CA LEU A 117 3.61 -4.42 0.45
C LEU A 117 2.27 -3.93 0.98
N VAL A 118 2.13 -3.87 2.30
CA VAL A 118 0.96 -3.34 2.98
C VAL A 118 1.39 -2.20 3.90
N ILE A 119 0.69 -1.06 3.80
CA ILE A 119 0.94 0.15 4.58
C ILE A 119 -0.36 0.50 5.32
N SER A 120 -0.28 0.68 6.64
CA SER A 120 -1.43 1.02 7.48
C SER A 120 -1.01 1.88 8.69
N PRO A 121 -1.82 2.84 9.17
CA PRO A 121 -2.95 3.42 8.47
C PRO A 121 -2.46 4.31 7.32
N PHE A 122 -3.08 4.21 6.14
CA PHE A 122 -2.78 5.07 5.00
C PHE A 122 -3.92 6.05 4.73
N VAL A 123 -3.80 7.30 5.17
CA VAL A 123 -4.85 8.32 5.06
C VAL A 123 -4.28 9.58 4.39
N PRO A 124 -4.06 9.54 3.05
CA PRO A 124 -3.37 10.62 2.34
C PRO A 124 -4.18 11.91 2.32
N LYS A 125 -3.56 13.04 2.65
CA LYS A 125 -4.19 14.37 2.68
C LYS A 125 -4.21 15.07 1.33
N ASN A 126 -3.30 14.69 0.44
CA ASN A 126 -3.11 15.25 -0.89
C ASN A 126 -2.51 14.18 -1.83
N ILE A 127 -2.42 14.50 -3.12
CA ILE A 127 -1.91 13.58 -4.14
C ILE A 127 -0.42 13.26 -3.97
N TYR A 128 0.37 14.18 -3.42
CA TYR A 128 1.81 14.00 -3.25
C TYR A 128 2.11 12.93 -2.22
N GLU A 129 1.36 12.88 -1.12
CA GLU A 129 1.47 11.79 -0.13
C GLU A 129 1.20 10.40 -0.76
N ILE A 130 0.31 10.33 -1.77
CA ILE A 130 0.08 9.10 -2.54
C ILE A 130 1.25 8.82 -3.47
N LEU A 131 1.67 9.79 -4.27
CA LEU A 131 2.77 9.64 -5.21
C LEU A 131 4.06 9.25 -4.49
N ASP A 132 4.41 9.93 -3.41
CA ASP A 132 5.60 9.68 -2.63
C ASP A 132 5.58 8.26 -2.06
N ALA A 133 4.50 7.84 -1.41
CA ALA A 133 4.42 6.50 -0.84
C ALA A 133 4.42 5.40 -1.92
N VAL A 134 3.62 5.56 -2.97
CA VAL A 134 3.43 4.55 -4.02
C VAL A 134 4.67 4.46 -4.91
N ASN A 135 5.17 5.57 -5.44
CA ASN A 135 6.32 5.55 -6.35
C ASN A 135 7.61 5.21 -5.62
N PHE A 136 7.83 5.69 -4.40
CA PHE A 136 8.97 5.24 -3.59
C PHE A 136 8.95 3.73 -3.42
N SER A 137 7.82 3.17 -2.99
CA SER A 137 7.67 1.73 -2.80
C SER A 137 7.88 0.94 -4.09
N SER A 138 7.34 1.46 -5.19
CA SER A 138 7.45 0.85 -6.51
C SER A 138 8.88 0.86 -7.03
N LYS A 139 9.61 1.97 -6.85
CA LYS A 139 11.04 2.05 -7.20
C LYS A 139 11.88 1.10 -6.37
N GLU A 140 11.61 1.00 -5.07
CA GLU A 140 12.44 0.17 -4.19
C GLU A 140 12.27 -1.32 -4.47
N LEU A 141 11.03 -1.80 -4.61
CA LEU A 141 10.72 -3.22 -4.75
C LEU A 141 10.66 -3.70 -6.21
N TRP A 142 10.17 -2.87 -7.14
CA TRP A 142 9.98 -3.23 -8.55
C TRP A 142 10.84 -2.43 -9.53
N LYS A 143 11.70 -1.52 -9.05
CA LYS A 143 12.63 -0.70 -9.86
C LYS A 143 11.95 0.12 -10.97
N ARG A 144 10.68 0.49 -10.77
CA ARG A 144 9.89 1.32 -11.69
C ARG A 144 8.90 2.20 -10.96
N ASN A 145 8.44 3.26 -11.62
CA ASN A 145 7.34 4.09 -11.14
C ASN A 145 5.99 3.44 -11.41
N PHE A 146 5.04 3.64 -10.48
CA PHE A 146 3.65 3.23 -10.67
C PHE A 146 2.82 4.35 -11.31
N PHE A 147 2.98 5.58 -10.83
CA PHE A 147 2.41 6.77 -11.43
C PHE A 147 3.51 7.57 -12.12
N SER A 148 3.18 8.19 -13.25
CA SER A 148 4.07 9.13 -13.92
C SER A 148 4.38 10.30 -12.98
N GLU A 149 5.65 10.69 -12.90
CA GLU A 149 6.08 11.87 -12.13
C GLU A 149 5.78 13.19 -12.89
N ALA A 150 5.36 13.10 -14.15
CA ALA A 150 5.05 14.24 -14.99
C ALA A 150 3.69 14.90 -14.68
N ILE A 151 3.11 14.65 -13.50
CA ILE A 151 1.95 15.39 -13.00
C ILE A 151 2.43 16.78 -12.53
N ARG A 152 2.89 17.58 -13.49
CA ARG A 152 3.05 19.03 -13.32
C ARG A 152 1.67 19.65 -13.49
N ASN A 153 1.36 20.62 -12.64
CA ASN A 153 0.12 21.41 -12.69
C ASN A 153 -0.07 22.03 -14.07
#